data_AF-A0A454CZJ0-F1
#
_entry.id   AF-A0A454CZJ0-F1
#
_cell.length_a   1.000
_cell.length_b   1.000
_cell.length_c   1.000
_cell.angle_alpha   90.00
_cell.angle_beta   90.00
_cell.angle_gamma   90.00
#
_symmetry.space_group_name_H-M   'P 1'
#
loop_
_entity.id
_entity.type
_entity.pdbx_description
1 polymer ?
#
loop_
_entity_poly.entity_id
_entity_poly.type
_entity_poly.pdbx_seq_one_letter_code
_entity_poly.pdbx_strand_id
1 'polypeptide(L)'
;MKRALIPLAVLTLLSGCASMSPDECKTADWYRVGYKDGQEGNNPSIINSYAEDCGEAGVTPDREQWKEGFDKGTILYCSPDNGYTVGIEG
;
A
#
# COMPACT_ATOMS: atom_id res chain seq x y z
N MET A 1 -25.90 39.38 30.26
CA MET A 1 -25.99 38.51 29.06
C MET A 1 -24.58 38.19 28.60
N LYS A 2 -24.00 37.07 29.05
CA LYS A 2 -22.64 36.68 28.68
C LYS A 2 -22.74 35.90 27.36
N ARG A 3 -22.33 36.51 26.26
CA ARG A 3 -22.22 35.86 24.95
C ARG A 3 -21.13 34.80 25.07
N ALA A 4 -21.52 33.54 25.19
CA ALA A 4 -20.61 32.41 25.12
C ALA A 4 -20.15 32.30 23.65
N LEU A 5 -18.89 32.67 23.41
CA LEU A 5 -18.21 32.38 22.15
C LEU A 5 -17.91 30.88 22.15
N ILE A 6 -18.71 30.11 21.40
CA ILE A 6 -18.46 28.70 21.16
C ILE A 6 -17.32 28.64 20.14
N PRO A 7 -16.12 28.14 20.49
CA PRO A 7 -15.09 27.91 19.49
C PRO A 7 -15.55 26.70 18.65
N LEU A 8 -15.75 26.94 17.35
CA LEU A 8 -15.98 25.90 16.36
C LEU A 8 -14.69 25.08 16.26
N ALA A 9 -14.58 24.04 17.08
CA ALA A 9 -13.48 23.08 17.00
C ALA A 9 -13.63 22.28 15.70
N VAL A 10 -12.84 22.66 14.69
CA VAL A 10 -12.71 21.91 13.45
C VAL A 10 -11.95 20.63 13.76
N LEU A 11 -12.66 19.52 13.96
CA LEU A 11 -12.07 18.18 13.97
C LEU A 11 -11.69 17.81 12.55
N THR A 12 -10.46 18.10 12.15
CA THR A 12 -9.86 17.49 10.96
C THR A 12 -9.53 16.03 11.30
N LEU A 13 -10.37 15.10 10.86
CA LEU A 13 -10.03 13.68 10.86
C LEU A 13 -8.89 13.50 9.85
N LEU A 14 -7.67 13.34 10.36
CA LEU A 14 -6.52 12.93 9.56
C LEU A 14 -6.74 11.46 9.17
N SER A 15 -7.43 11.22 8.07
CA SER A 15 -7.40 9.91 7.42
C SER A 15 -5.99 9.72 6.87
N GLY A 16 -5.22 8.80 7.47
CA GLY A 16 -3.98 8.33 6.88
C GLY A 16 -4.26 7.72 5.50
N CYS A 17 -3.34 7.88 4.56
CA CYS A 17 -3.43 7.17 3.29
C CYS A 17 -3.23 5.68 3.56
N ALA A 18 -4.32 4.91 3.63
CA ALA A 18 -4.24 3.46 3.70
C ALA A 18 -3.70 2.93 2.36
N SER A 19 -2.74 2.02 2.45
CA SER A 19 -2.18 1.27 1.31
C SER A 19 -3.18 0.25 0.76
N MET A 20 -4.12 -0.22 1.58
CA MET A 20 -5.22 -1.12 1.19
C MET A 20 -6.44 -0.91 2.09
N SER A 21 -7.64 -0.99 1.53
CA SER A 21 -8.88 -0.92 2.31
C SER A 21 -9.19 -2.24 3.04
N PRO A 22 -9.97 -2.22 4.14
CA PRO A 22 -10.36 -3.43 4.87
C PRO A 22 -11.03 -4.52 4.03
N ASP A 23 -11.80 -4.15 3.01
CA ASP A 23 -12.49 -5.11 2.15
C ASP A 23 -11.56 -5.71 1.08
N GLU A 24 -10.59 -4.93 0.59
CA GLU A 24 -9.51 -5.44 -0.25
C GLU A 24 -8.67 -6.45 0.51
N CYS A 25 -8.30 -6.17 1.77
CA CYS A 25 -7.54 -7.09 2.62
C CYS A 25 -8.20 -8.47 2.76
N LYS A 26 -9.53 -8.52 2.97
CA LYS A 26 -10.27 -9.79 3.18
C LYS A 26 -10.33 -10.67 1.94
N THR A 27 -10.16 -10.09 0.76
CA THR A 27 -10.28 -10.78 -0.53
C THR A 27 -8.95 -10.83 -1.29
N ALA A 28 -7.88 -10.33 -0.68
CA ALA A 28 -6.56 -10.24 -1.29
C ALA A 28 -5.99 -11.63 -1.61
N ASP A 29 -5.61 -11.79 -2.88
CA ASP A 29 -4.65 -12.81 -3.31
C ASP A 29 -3.25 -12.21 -3.12
N TRP A 30 -2.57 -12.62 -2.06
CA TRP A 30 -1.28 -12.03 -1.68
C TRP A 30 -0.19 -12.24 -2.71
N TYR A 31 -0.20 -13.36 -3.44
CA TYR A 31 0.72 -13.56 -4.56
C TYR A 31 0.47 -12.52 -5.65
N ARG A 32 -0.79 -12.30 -6.04
CA ARG A 32 -1.13 -11.31 -7.07
C ARG A 32 -0.83 -9.88 -6.64
N VAL A 33 -1.07 -9.55 -5.36
CA VAL A 33 -0.68 -8.26 -4.78
C VAL A 33 0.82 -8.06 -4.90
N GLY A 34 1.62 -9.01 -4.41
CA GLY A 34 3.06 -8.93 -4.49
C GLY A 34 3.57 -8.84 -5.92
N TYR A 35 3.01 -9.64 -6.83
CA TYR A 35 3.36 -9.58 -8.25
C TYR A 35 3.16 -8.18 -8.83
N LYS A 36 2.03 -7.54 -8.55
CA LYS A 36 1.77 -6.18 -8.98
C LYS A 36 2.77 -5.19 -8.37
N ASP A 37 3.04 -5.28 -7.07
CA ASP A 37 4.02 -4.42 -6.38
C ASP A 37 5.42 -4.52 -7.00
N GLY A 38 5.85 -5.75 -7.29
CA GLY A 38 7.13 -6.01 -7.92
C GLY A 38 7.18 -5.46 -9.35
N GLN A 39 6.09 -5.57 -10.11
CA GLN A 39 5.98 -5.01 -11.46
C GLN A 39 6.03 -3.47 -11.47
N GLU A 40 5.49 -2.84 -10.44
CA GLU A 40 5.47 -1.38 -10.28
C GLU A 40 6.79 -0.83 -9.71
N GLY A 41 7.68 -1.71 -9.24
CA GLY A 41 8.96 -1.31 -8.62
C GLY A 41 8.78 -0.72 -7.22
N ASN A 42 7.69 -1.07 -6.53
CA ASN A 42 7.41 -0.59 -5.17
C ASN A 42 8.52 -1.04 -4.21
N ASN A 43 8.81 -0.22 -3.19
CA ASN A 43 9.75 -0.63 -2.14
C ASN A 43 9.16 -1.85 -1.41
N PRO A 44 9.93 -2.94 -1.22
CA PRO A 44 9.44 -4.13 -0.52
C PRO A 44 8.89 -3.86 0.89
N SER A 45 9.24 -2.75 1.53
CA SER A 45 8.69 -2.35 2.83
C SER A 45 7.18 -2.10 2.82
N ILE A 46 6.54 -1.95 1.65
CA ILE A 46 5.08 -1.74 1.50
C ILE A 46 4.25 -2.84 2.17
N ILE A 47 4.78 -4.08 2.24
CA ILE A 47 4.14 -5.18 2.96
C ILE A 47 3.92 -4.89 4.45
N ASN A 48 4.68 -3.97 5.03
CA ASN A 48 4.48 -3.54 6.41
C ASN A 48 3.29 -2.59 6.54
N SER A 49 3.04 -1.73 5.54
CA SER A 49 1.83 -0.91 5.49
C SER A 49 0.59 -1.80 5.33
N TYR A 50 0.65 -2.84 4.50
CA TYR A 50 -0.45 -3.83 4.44
C TYR A 50 -0.66 -4.54 5.77
N ALA A 51 0.41 -4.85 6.52
CA ALA A 51 0.27 -5.48 7.83
C ALA A 51 -0.40 -4.55 8.86
N GLU A 52 -0.15 -3.24 8.78
CA GLU A 52 -0.81 -2.22 9.60
C GLU A 52 -2.29 -2.08 9.20
N ASP A 53 -2.56 -1.75 7.94
CA ASP A 53 -3.91 -1.46 7.44
C ASP A 53 -4.83 -2.68 7.52
N CYS A 54 -4.35 -3.85 7.07
CA CYS A 54 -5.14 -5.08 7.11
C CYS A 54 -5.27 -5.64 8.53
N GLY A 55 -4.35 -5.28 9.43
CA GLY A 55 -4.43 -5.60 10.85
C GLY A 55 -5.67 -5.01 11.51
N GLU A 56 -6.07 -3.79 11.11
CA GLU A 56 -7.32 -3.15 11.56
C GLU A 56 -8.56 -3.96 11.15
N ALA A 57 -8.47 -4.68 10.03
CA ALA A 57 -9.51 -5.58 9.51
C ALA A 57 -9.42 -7.01 10.05
N GLY A 58 -8.46 -7.31 10.93
CA GLY A 58 -8.20 -8.66 11.44
C GLY A 58 -7.56 -9.61 10.43
N VAL A 59 -6.97 -9.08 9.35
CA VAL A 59 -6.32 -9.85 8.29
C VAL A 59 -4.81 -9.71 8.42
N THR A 60 -4.09 -10.83 8.39
CA THR A 60 -2.62 -10.83 8.32
C THR A 60 -2.19 -11.17 6.91
N PRO A 61 -1.34 -10.34 6.26
CA PRO A 61 -0.81 -10.66 4.94
C PRO A 61 -0.02 -11.97 4.90
N ASP A 62 -0.23 -12.78 3.87
CA ASP A 62 0.64 -13.91 3.58
C ASP A 62 1.94 -13.40 2.94
N ARG A 63 2.95 -13.19 3.78
CA ARG A 63 4.25 -12.64 3.36
C ARG A 63 5.03 -13.55 2.41
N GLU A 64 4.83 -14.87 2.49
CA GLU A 64 5.54 -15.82 1.63
C GLU A 64 4.98 -15.75 0.22
N GLN A 65 3.65 -15.83 0.08
CA GLN A 65 2.99 -15.68 -1.22
C GLN A 65 3.24 -14.30 -1.83
N TRP A 66 3.11 -13.23 -1.02
CA TRP A 66 3.43 -11.88 -1.47
C TRP A 66 4.87 -11.76 -1.96
N LYS A 67 5.84 -12.32 -1.23
CA LYS A 67 7.24 -12.28 -1.64
C LYS A 67 7.48 -13.06 -2.93
N GLU A 68 6.89 -14.23 -3.08
CA GLU A 68 7.00 -15.03 -4.32
C GLU A 68 6.49 -14.22 -5.53
N GLY A 69 5.30 -13.64 -5.41
CA GLY A 69 4.74 -12.76 -6.42
C GLY A 69 5.65 -11.57 -6.72
N PHE A 70 6.08 -10.86 -5.67
CA PHE A 70 6.95 -9.69 -5.76
C PHE A 70 8.23 -9.98 -6.54
N ASP A 71 8.94 -11.04 -6.18
CA ASP A 71 10.17 -11.43 -6.85
C ASP A 71 9.92 -11.73 -8.35
N LYS A 72 8.76 -12.31 -8.71
CA LYS A 72 8.37 -12.52 -10.11
C LYS A 72 8.01 -11.23 -10.84
N GLY A 73 7.34 -10.29 -10.16
CA GLY A 73 6.97 -8.99 -10.71
C GLY A 73 8.21 -8.13 -11.01
N THR A 74 9.18 -8.13 -10.10
CA THR A 74 10.42 -7.35 -10.23
C THR A 74 11.24 -7.73 -11.45
N ILE A 75 11.16 -8.98 -11.93
CA ILE A 75 11.81 -9.39 -13.19
C ILE A 75 11.33 -8.53 -14.37
N LEU A 76 10.05 -8.14 -14.39
CA LEU A 76 9.48 -7.32 -15.45
C LEU A 76 9.87 -5.85 -15.28
N TYR A 77 9.84 -5.34 -14.05
CA TYR A 77 10.30 -3.99 -13.74
C TYR A 77 11.78 -3.78 -14.09
N CYS A 78 12.63 -4.76 -13.80
CA CYS A 78 14.06 -4.73 -14.09
C CYS A 78 14.42 -5.13 -15.53
N SER A 79 13.44 -5.22 -16.44
CA SER A 79 13.72 -5.46 -17.85
C SER A 79 14.53 -4.31 -18.47
N PRO A 80 15.41 -4.57 -19.46
CA PRO A 80 16.22 -3.51 -20.07
C PRO A 80 15.38 -2.37 -20.67
N ASP A 81 14.25 -2.71 -21.30
CA ASP A 81 13.35 -1.73 -21.91
C ASP A 81 12.73 -0.81 -20.84
N ASN A 82 12.22 -1.38 -19.75
CA ASN A 82 11.66 -0.60 -18.65
C ASN A 82 12.76 0.20 -17.92
N GLY A 83 13.94 -0.37 -17.74
CA GLY A 83 15.10 0.31 -17.15
C GLY A 83 15.54 1.53 -17.95
N TYR A 84 15.51 1.47 -19.29
CA TYR A 84 15.74 2.64 -20.14
C TYR A 84 14.64 3.69 -19.95
N THR A 85 13.37 3.29 -20.02
CA THR A 85 12.22 4.20 -19.85
C THR A 85 12.26 4.93 -18.50
N VAL A 86 12.37 4.20 -17.39
CA VAL A 86 12.45 4.78 -16.05
C VAL A 86 13.69 5.69 -15.93
N GLY A 87 14.81 5.29 -16.53
CA GLY A 87 16.05 6.06 -16.48
C GLY A 87 15.99 7.40 -17.22
N ILE A 88 15.20 7.53 -18.29
CA ILE A 88 15.02 8.79 -19.03
C ILE A 88 13.92 9.69 -18.42
N GLU A 89 13.03 9.13 -17.61
CA GLU A 89 11.95 9.86 -16.93
C GLU A 89 12.38 10.47 -15.58
N GLY A 90 13.54 10.07 -15.06
CA GLY A 90 14.10 10.49 -13.77
C GLY A 90 14.84 11.82 -13.76
#